data_AF-A0A7D5R296-F1
#
_entry.id   AF-A0A7D5R296-F1
#
_cell.length_a   1.000
_cell.length_b   1.000
_cell.length_c   1.000
_cell.angle_alpha   90.00
_cell.angle_beta   90.00
_cell.angle_gamma   90.00
#
_symmetry.space_group_name_H-M   'P 1'
#
loop_
_entity.id
_entity.type
_entity.pdbx_description
1 polymer ?
#
loop_
_entity_poly.entity_id
_entity_poly.type
_entity_poly.pdbx_seq_one_letter_code
_entity_poly.pdbx_strand_id
1 'polypeptide(L)'
;MILRNLNKQFSIFLVLTFSLLVLFPSNSIYAQEDNLLKSNTDIASTDRIVIAFVISFLVVVLIVFVARAVLKRGDKKASFLDILRDRDWYPSLAILQFFAWTMVIIFAFFGVYLIRVFHGISEPPTEIPLSLLALMGISVAVPVVSGGVSSIKYKTTDSKKVKETGKGARFSSMLQEKGKPTLTRFQMFGWTWIGIVIYLIILFSNVSDTANNGNFEELILPDIDPTLVVLMGMSQGAYLGGKIVTKQEIEITGIFPSNQKANASIVITGSNFGNTQGFVRFGDNVISAGKINSWDNSKIEVTIPVGTPSGKHQVQVGVEGTLTDEKEYETT
;
A
#
# COMPACT_ATOMS: atom_id res chain seq x y z
N MET A 1 5.71 -14.42 33.44
CA MET A 1 6.92 -13.74 32.93
C MET A 1 6.72 -13.16 31.53
N ILE A 2 6.30 -13.95 30.53
CA ILE A 2 6.08 -13.49 29.13
C ILE A 2 4.94 -12.45 28.97
N LEU A 3 3.84 -12.56 29.71
CA LEU A 3 2.73 -11.57 29.66
C LEU A 3 3.08 -10.20 30.25
N ARG A 4 3.99 -10.17 31.25
CA ARG A 4 4.55 -8.92 31.77
C ARG A 4 5.48 -8.27 30.74
N ASN A 5 6.05 -9.09 29.85
CA ASN A 5 6.80 -8.65 28.67
C ASN A 5 5.91 -8.11 27.56
N LEU A 6 4.69 -8.60 27.33
CA LEU A 6 3.83 -8.05 26.26
C LEU A 6 3.31 -6.64 26.58
N ASN A 7 2.90 -6.39 27.84
CA ASN A 7 2.61 -5.02 28.30
C ASN A 7 3.87 -4.14 28.27
N LYS A 8 5.05 -4.70 28.58
CA LYS A 8 6.32 -3.99 28.39
C LYS A 8 6.62 -3.72 26.92
N GLN A 9 6.32 -4.62 25.99
CA GLN A 9 6.54 -4.44 24.55
C GLN A 9 5.59 -3.38 23.98
N PHE A 10 4.34 -3.36 24.44
CA PHE A 10 3.40 -2.28 24.12
C PHE A 10 3.86 -0.95 24.73
N SER A 11 4.40 -0.96 25.95
CA SER A 11 5.01 0.21 26.58
C SER A 11 6.33 0.62 25.90
N ILE A 12 7.12 -0.31 25.36
CA ILE A 12 8.36 -0.06 24.62
C ILE A 12 8.02 0.51 23.25
N PHE A 13 6.97 0.01 22.60
CA PHE A 13 6.43 0.60 21.37
C PHE A 13 5.91 2.03 21.62
N LEU A 14 5.22 2.25 22.73
CA LEU A 14 4.74 3.56 23.17
C LEU A 14 5.90 4.51 23.55
N VAL A 15 6.96 3.98 24.15
CA VAL A 15 8.19 4.75 24.46
C VAL A 15 9.03 4.99 23.21
N LEU A 16 9.11 4.06 22.26
CA LEU A 16 9.86 4.22 21.00
C LEU A 16 9.18 5.22 20.07
N THR A 17 7.84 5.18 19.97
CA THR A 17 7.08 6.20 19.22
C THR A 17 7.23 7.58 19.85
N PHE A 18 7.21 7.66 21.19
CA PHE A 18 7.45 8.91 21.91
C PHE A 18 8.92 9.38 21.83
N SER A 19 9.89 8.48 21.88
CA SER A 19 11.32 8.81 21.74
C SER A 19 11.69 9.21 20.32
N LEU A 20 11.10 8.61 19.28
CA LEU A 20 11.26 9.10 17.90
C LEU A 20 10.64 10.50 17.72
N LEU A 21 9.54 10.80 18.40
CA LEU A 21 8.95 12.14 18.43
C LEU A 21 9.86 13.19 19.12
N VAL A 22 10.74 12.75 20.02
CA VAL A 22 11.73 13.61 20.70
C VAL A 22 13.00 13.80 19.86
N LEU A 23 13.22 12.97 18.82
CA LEU A 23 14.35 13.11 17.90
C LEU A 23 14.13 14.17 16.82
N PHE A 24 12.96 14.82 16.78
CA PHE A 24 12.81 16.03 15.98
C PHE A 24 13.80 17.08 16.51
N PRO A 25 14.79 17.52 15.71
CA PRO A 25 15.67 18.59 16.14
C PRO A 25 14.82 19.84 16.34
N SER A 26 14.74 20.31 17.58
CA SER A 26 14.32 21.67 17.90
C SER A 26 15.41 22.63 17.43
N ASN A 27 15.64 22.69 16.12
CA ASN A 27 16.48 23.71 15.51
C ASN A 27 15.70 25.05 15.47
N SER A 28 15.40 25.58 16.65
CA SER A 28 14.95 26.96 16.84
C SER A 28 15.90 27.77 17.73
N ILE A 29 17.08 27.25 18.06
CA ILE A 29 18.00 27.93 19.01
C ILE A 29 19.20 28.63 18.35
N TYR A 30 19.45 28.48 17.03
CA TYR A 30 20.62 29.11 16.39
C TYR A 30 20.36 30.12 15.27
N ALA A 31 19.11 30.56 15.08
CA ALA A 31 18.79 31.63 14.13
C ALA A 31 18.14 32.83 14.85
N GLN A 32 18.84 33.39 15.85
CA GLN A 32 18.36 34.58 16.54
C GLN A 32 19.46 35.63 16.58
N GLU A 33 19.53 36.42 15.52
CA GLU A 33 19.96 37.83 15.65
C GLU A 33 19.31 38.77 14.62
N ASP A 34 18.79 38.29 13.49
CA ASP A 34 18.16 39.17 12.49
C ASP A 34 16.69 38.85 12.22
N ASN A 35 15.79 39.24 13.15
CA ASN A 35 14.44 39.77 12.87
C ASN A 35 13.61 39.91 14.15
N LEU A 36 14.05 40.80 15.04
CA LEU A 36 13.22 41.37 16.10
C LEU A 36 12.17 42.32 15.47
N LEU A 37 11.10 41.78 14.88
CA LEU A 37 9.79 42.45 14.60
C LEU A 37 8.87 41.57 13.72
N LYS A 38 8.64 40.31 14.10
CA LYS A 38 7.49 39.55 13.55
C LYS A 38 6.83 38.69 14.63
N SER A 39 5.73 39.24 15.16
CA SER A 39 4.53 38.50 15.57
C SER A 39 4.71 37.37 16.62
N ASN A 40 4.47 37.73 17.88
CA ASN A 40 3.88 36.84 18.88
C ASN A 40 2.52 36.34 18.36
N THR A 41 2.47 35.19 17.65
CA THR A 41 1.30 34.26 17.52
C THR A 41 1.54 33.11 16.53
N ASP A 42 2.68 33.03 15.84
CA ASP A 42 2.95 31.90 14.95
C ASP A 42 3.64 30.75 15.70
N ILE A 43 2.86 29.73 16.05
CA ILE A 43 3.39 28.41 16.42
C ILE A 43 4.30 27.96 15.26
N ALA A 44 5.57 27.67 15.55
CA ALA A 44 6.56 27.26 14.55
C ALA A 44 6.05 26.03 13.78
N SER A 45 6.41 25.89 12.49
CA SER A 45 5.98 24.76 11.65
C SER A 45 6.29 23.40 12.31
N THR A 46 7.44 23.28 12.96
CA THR A 46 7.85 22.11 13.74
C THR A 46 6.89 21.80 14.89
N ASP A 47 6.42 22.81 15.62
CA ASP A 47 5.48 22.62 16.73
C ASP A 47 4.11 22.13 16.23
N ARG A 48 3.65 22.63 15.06
CA ARG A 48 2.40 22.16 14.43
C ARG A 48 2.49 20.68 14.04
N ILE A 49 3.64 20.23 13.54
CA ILE A 49 3.89 18.82 13.21
C ILE A 49 3.84 17.93 14.46
N VAL A 50 4.50 18.35 15.53
CA VAL A 50 4.49 17.61 16.81
C VAL A 50 3.06 17.52 17.35
N ILE A 51 2.32 18.63 17.36
CA ILE A 51 0.92 18.68 17.81
C ILE A 51 0.05 17.72 16.98
N ALA A 52 0.22 17.70 15.65
CA ALA A 52 -0.53 16.79 14.76
C ALA A 52 -0.34 15.31 15.13
N PHE A 53 0.91 14.89 15.36
CA PHE A 53 1.19 13.51 15.77
C PHE A 53 0.71 13.18 17.18
N VAL A 54 0.79 14.14 18.13
CA VAL A 54 0.23 13.95 19.48
C VAL A 54 -1.28 13.75 19.41
N ILE A 55 -1.99 14.58 18.66
CA ILE A 55 -3.44 14.43 18.46
C ILE A 55 -3.74 13.06 17.81
N SER A 56 -2.97 12.68 16.80
CA SER A 56 -3.17 11.39 16.13
C SER A 56 -2.97 10.20 17.06
N PHE A 57 -1.95 10.26 17.91
CA PHE A 57 -1.71 9.26 18.93
C PHE A 57 -2.87 9.17 19.94
N LEU A 58 -3.38 10.32 20.40
CA LEU A 58 -4.53 10.37 21.32
C LEU A 58 -5.79 9.77 20.69
N VAL A 59 -6.01 9.95 19.39
CA VAL A 59 -7.12 9.33 18.66
C VAL A 59 -6.98 7.80 18.66
N VAL A 60 -5.79 7.26 18.40
CA VAL A 60 -5.55 5.81 18.49
C VAL A 60 -5.82 5.27 19.89
N VAL A 61 -5.36 5.98 20.93
CA VAL A 61 -5.63 5.61 22.33
C VAL A 61 -7.13 5.66 22.63
N LEU A 62 -7.83 6.68 22.13
CA LEU A 62 -9.27 6.84 22.29
C LEU A 62 -10.03 5.69 21.61
N ILE A 63 -9.65 5.28 20.41
CA ILE A 63 -10.26 4.13 19.70
C ILE A 63 -10.12 2.86 20.55
N VAL A 64 -8.92 2.59 21.09
CA VAL A 64 -8.69 1.44 21.98
C VAL A 64 -9.54 1.53 23.24
N PHE A 65 -9.65 2.70 23.84
CA PHE A 65 -10.44 2.93 25.05
C PHE A 65 -11.94 2.72 24.79
N VAL A 66 -12.47 3.30 23.71
CA VAL A 66 -13.87 3.13 23.28
C VAL A 66 -14.16 1.67 22.98
N ALA A 67 -13.31 0.99 22.21
CA ALA A 67 -13.46 -0.43 21.93
C ALA A 67 -13.49 -1.26 23.22
N ARG A 68 -12.62 -0.96 24.19
CA ARG A 68 -12.63 -1.60 25.52
C ARG A 68 -13.92 -1.32 26.29
N ALA A 69 -14.45 -0.11 26.24
CA ALA A 69 -15.69 0.27 26.91
C ALA A 69 -16.91 -0.45 26.29
N VAL A 70 -16.95 -0.54 24.96
CA VAL A 70 -18.00 -1.27 24.22
C VAL A 70 -17.99 -2.76 24.57
N LEU A 71 -16.82 -3.40 24.58
CA LEU A 71 -16.69 -4.82 24.94
C LEU A 71 -17.17 -5.11 26.37
N LYS A 72 -16.78 -4.25 27.33
CA LYS A 72 -17.20 -4.39 28.74
C LYS A 72 -18.70 -4.21 28.95
N ARG A 73 -19.39 -3.50 28.04
CA ARG A 73 -20.84 -3.29 28.12
C ARG A 73 -21.59 -4.56 27.76
N GLY A 74 -21.05 -5.39 26.86
CA GLY A 74 -21.61 -6.69 26.49
C GLY A 74 -21.27 -7.81 27.48
N ASP A 75 -20.01 -7.89 27.92
CA ASP A 75 -19.58 -8.85 28.94
C ASP A 75 -18.57 -8.21 29.90
N LYS A 76 -18.91 -8.15 31.20
CA LYS A 76 -18.06 -7.57 32.24
C LYS A 76 -16.72 -8.30 32.43
N LYS A 77 -16.60 -9.55 31.97
CA LYS A 77 -15.37 -10.35 32.03
C LYS A 77 -14.53 -10.30 30.75
N ALA A 78 -15.03 -9.70 29.68
CA ALA A 78 -14.28 -9.58 28.43
C ALA A 78 -13.05 -8.66 28.60
N SER A 79 -11.90 -9.17 28.19
CA SER A 79 -10.67 -8.41 28.05
C SER A 79 -10.61 -7.78 26.66
N PHE A 80 -10.03 -6.58 26.55
CA PHE A 80 -9.79 -5.96 25.24
C PHE A 80 -8.96 -6.87 24.31
N LEU A 81 -8.01 -7.63 24.90
CA LEU A 81 -7.18 -8.57 24.15
C LEU A 81 -7.94 -9.78 23.62
N ASP A 82 -9.21 -9.98 24.00
CA ASP A 82 -10.03 -11.06 23.43
C ASP A 82 -10.35 -10.80 21.94
N ILE A 83 -10.20 -9.55 21.45
CA ILE A 83 -10.22 -9.22 20.01
C ILE A 83 -9.15 -9.98 19.23
N LEU A 84 -8.01 -10.27 19.87
CA LEU A 84 -6.88 -10.96 19.23
C LEU A 84 -7.04 -12.49 19.20
N ARG A 85 -8.19 -12.99 19.64
CA ARG A 85 -8.54 -14.41 19.62
C ARG A 85 -9.46 -14.69 18.44
N ASP A 86 -9.20 -15.81 17.79
CA ASP A 86 -10.03 -16.32 16.70
C ASP A 86 -11.32 -16.97 17.24
N ARG A 87 -12.20 -17.41 16.33
CA ARG A 87 -13.50 -18.05 16.60
C ARG A 87 -13.39 -19.26 17.54
N ASP A 88 -12.27 -19.98 17.49
CA ASP A 88 -11.99 -21.14 18.35
C ASP A 88 -11.42 -20.74 19.73
N TRP A 89 -11.39 -19.44 20.06
CA TRP A 89 -10.82 -18.88 21.29
C TRP A 89 -9.30 -19.07 21.43
N TYR A 90 -8.61 -19.28 20.31
CA TYR A 90 -7.16 -19.35 20.20
C TYR A 90 -6.58 -18.01 19.70
N PRO A 91 -5.55 -17.47 20.35
CA PRO A 91 -4.82 -16.32 19.83
C PRO A 91 -4.18 -16.59 18.46
N SER A 92 -4.39 -15.70 17.50
CA SER A 92 -3.82 -15.80 16.15
C SER A 92 -2.75 -14.74 15.92
N LEU A 93 -1.63 -15.16 15.31
CA LEU A 93 -0.54 -14.25 14.96
C LEU A 93 -0.98 -13.25 13.88
N ALA A 94 -1.74 -13.70 12.88
CA ALA A 94 -2.21 -12.84 11.79
C ALA A 94 -3.15 -11.73 12.29
N ILE A 95 -4.03 -12.02 13.25
CA ILE A 95 -4.92 -11.02 13.85
C ILE A 95 -4.11 -9.98 14.63
N LEU A 96 -3.06 -10.40 15.33
CA LEU A 96 -2.15 -9.49 16.03
C LEU A 96 -1.37 -8.60 15.05
N GLN A 97 -0.89 -9.16 13.94
CA GLN A 97 -0.23 -8.40 12.87
C GLN A 97 -1.17 -7.37 12.26
N PHE A 98 -2.37 -7.79 11.85
CA PHE A 98 -3.43 -6.93 11.32
C PHE A 98 -3.75 -5.79 12.29
N PHE A 99 -3.98 -6.11 13.56
CA PHE A 99 -4.32 -5.12 14.58
C PHE A 99 -3.19 -4.10 14.79
N ALA A 100 -1.93 -4.56 14.85
CA ALA A 100 -0.78 -3.68 15.01
C ALA A 100 -0.64 -2.73 13.80
N TRP A 101 -0.70 -3.26 12.58
CA TRP A 101 -0.62 -2.46 11.35
C TRP A 101 -1.78 -1.48 11.20
N THR A 102 -3.00 -1.89 11.57
CA THR A 102 -4.17 -1.00 11.58
C THR A 102 -3.94 0.20 12.48
N MET A 103 -3.42 0.00 13.70
CA MET A 103 -3.14 1.12 14.63
C MET A 103 -2.05 2.04 14.11
N VAL A 104 -0.98 1.48 13.51
CA VAL A 104 0.13 2.25 12.93
C VAL A 104 -0.34 3.08 11.74
N ILE A 105 -1.18 2.52 10.86
CA ILE A 105 -1.64 3.21 9.66
C ILE A 105 -2.68 4.27 10.01
N ILE A 106 -3.59 4.03 10.96
CA ILE A 106 -4.49 5.08 11.47
C ILE A 106 -3.68 6.24 12.05
N PHE A 107 -2.66 5.95 12.86
CA PHE A 107 -1.76 6.96 13.41
C PHE A 107 -1.07 7.78 12.31
N ALA A 108 -0.49 7.10 11.32
CA ALA A 108 0.25 7.75 10.24
C ALA A 108 -0.67 8.56 9.32
N PHE A 109 -1.78 7.98 8.88
CA PHE A 109 -2.75 8.62 7.99
C PHE A 109 -3.31 9.89 8.62
N PHE A 110 -3.80 9.78 9.85
CA PHE A 110 -4.41 10.92 10.52
C PHE A 110 -3.37 11.96 10.96
N GLY A 111 -2.15 11.54 11.31
CA GLY A 111 -1.04 12.46 11.59
C GLY A 111 -0.64 13.29 10.37
N VAL A 112 -0.44 12.64 9.22
CA VAL A 112 -0.13 13.31 7.95
C VAL A 112 -1.28 14.22 7.52
N TYR A 113 -2.53 13.77 7.65
CA TYR A 113 -3.70 14.59 7.36
C TYR A 113 -3.74 15.86 8.22
N LEU A 114 -3.50 15.75 9.53
CA LEU A 114 -3.46 16.91 10.42
C LEU A 114 -2.31 17.87 10.08
N ILE A 115 -1.14 17.35 9.70
CA ILE A 115 -0.03 18.19 9.23
C ILE A 115 -0.46 19.02 8.02
N ARG A 116 -1.08 18.38 7.01
CA ARG A 116 -1.60 19.06 5.83
C ARG A 116 -2.62 20.14 6.19
N VAL A 117 -3.58 19.82 7.05
CA VAL A 117 -4.63 20.77 7.49
C VAL A 117 -4.03 21.97 8.24
N PHE A 118 -3.06 21.75 9.13
CA PHE A 118 -2.41 22.84 9.87
C PHE A 118 -1.54 23.76 9.00
N HIS A 119 -1.22 23.34 7.78
CA HIS A 119 -0.52 24.14 6.77
C HIS A 119 -1.45 24.64 5.65
N GLY A 120 -2.77 24.50 5.81
CA GLY A 120 -3.78 25.08 4.91
C GLY A 120 -4.28 24.17 3.79
N ILE A 121 -3.80 22.92 3.73
CA ILE A 121 -4.22 21.93 2.73
C ILE A 121 -5.35 21.09 3.33
N SER A 122 -6.57 21.25 2.80
CA SER A 122 -7.76 20.55 3.31
C SER A 122 -8.03 19.20 2.61
N GLU A 123 -7.23 18.85 1.61
CA GLU A 123 -7.40 17.62 0.85
C GLU A 123 -6.75 16.44 1.58
N PRO A 124 -7.46 15.31 1.72
CA PRO A 124 -6.89 14.11 2.30
C PRO A 124 -5.73 13.57 1.42
N PRO A 125 -4.78 12.81 1.98
CA PRO A 125 -3.80 12.10 1.18
C PRO A 125 -4.52 11.17 0.19
N THR A 126 -4.38 11.41 -1.10
CA THR A 126 -5.26 10.83 -2.13
C THR A 126 -4.93 9.41 -2.53
N GLU A 127 -3.82 8.82 -2.07
CA GLU A 127 -3.42 7.46 -2.46
C GLU A 127 -2.84 6.70 -1.25
N ILE A 128 -3.53 5.63 -0.84
CA ILE A 128 -3.00 4.67 0.14
C ILE A 128 -2.28 3.57 -0.65
N PRO A 129 -0.95 3.40 -0.49
CA PRO A 129 -0.21 2.35 -1.17
C PRO A 129 -0.83 0.96 -0.96
N LEU A 130 -0.85 0.14 -2.02
CA LEU A 130 -1.46 -1.19 -2.00
C LEU A 130 -0.82 -2.12 -0.96
N SER A 131 0.47 -1.94 -0.66
CA SER A 131 1.21 -2.59 0.43
C SER A 131 0.59 -2.34 1.81
N LEU A 132 0.26 -1.09 2.12
CA LEU A 132 -0.37 -0.70 3.38
C LEU A 132 -1.78 -1.28 3.47
N LEU A 133 -2.49 -1.30 2.35
CA LEU A 133 -3.85 -1.82 2.30
C LEU A 133 -3.88 -3.35 2.49
N ALA A 134 -2.91 -4.04 1.90
CA ALA A 134 -2.69 -5.46 2.10
C ALA A 134 -2.35 -5.78 3.57
N LEU A 135 -1.57 -4.92 4.25
CA LEU A 135 -1.26 -5.06 5.69
C LEU A 135 -2.47 -4.84 6.58
N MET A 136 -3.40 -3.96 6.18
CA MET A 136 -4.69 -3.74 6.85
C MET A 136 -5.73 -4.82 6.52
N GLY A 137 -5.35 -5.92 5.86
CA GLY A 137 -6.26 -7.02 5.53
C GLY A 137 -7.48 -6.63 4.69
N ILE A 138 -7.50 -5.42 4.12
CA ILE A 138 -8.52 -4.99 3.17
C ILE A 138 -8.10 -5.61 1.84
N SER A 139 -8.73 -6.74 1.53
CA SER A 139 -8.68 -7.34 0.20
C SER A 139 -9.41 -6.41 -0.76
N VAL A 140 -8.69 -5.43 -1.32
CA VAL A 140 -9.10 -4.91 -2.63
C VAL A 140 -9.07 -6.10 -3.57
N ALA A 141 -10.21 -6.36 -4.19
CA ALA A 141 -10.51 -7.60 -4.90
C ALA A 141 -9.40 -7.99 -5.89
N VAL A 142 -8.56 -8.94 -5.48
CA VAL A 142 -7.71 -9.72 -6.36
C VAL A 142 -8.18 -11.17 -6.21
N PRO A 143 -8.55 -11.87 -7.30
CA PRO A 143 -8.89 -13.28 -7.23
C PRO A 143 -7.66 -14.05 -6.75
N VAL A 144 -7.67 -14.46 -5.48
CA VAL A 144 -6.61 -15.29 -4.91
C VAL A 144 -6.66 -16.65 -5.60
N VAL A 145 -5.69 -16.93 -6.47
CA VAL A 145 -5.38 -18.30 -6.90
C VAL A 145 -4.93 -19.06 -5.66
N SER A 146 -5.65 -20.12 -5.34
CA SER A 146 -5.44 -20.99 -4.19
C SER A 146 -4.01 -21.54 -4.16
N GLY A 147 -3.15 -20.89 -3.38
CA GLY A 147 -1.76 -21.27 -3.15
C GLY A 147 -1.42 -21.24 -1.67
N GLY A 148 -2.14 -22.03 -0.88
CA GLY A 148 -1.63 -22.59 0.37
C GLY A 148 -1.59 -21.71 1.62
N VAL A 149 -2.75 -21.33 2.17
CA VAL A 149 -3.04 -21.43 3.62
C VAL A 149 -4.54 -21.65 3.82
N SER A 150 -4.90 -22.85 4.29
CA SER A 150 -6.19 -23.23 4.90
C SER A 150 -7.46 -23.30 4.03
N SER A 151 -7.44 -24.12 2.99
CA SER A 151 -8.56 -25.06 2.78
C SER A 151 -8.11 -26.46 3.20
N ILE A 152 -7.71 -26.61 4.47
CA ILE A 152 -7.82 -27.92 5.10
C ILE A 152 -9.31 -28.14 5.20
N LYS A 153 -9.84 -28.81 4.17
CA LYS A 153 -11.07 -29.58 4.22
C LYS A 153 -10.99 -30.35 5.53
N TYR A 154 -11.70 -29.90 6.56
CA TYR A 154 -11.93 -30.70 7.75
C TYR A 154 -12.69 -31.92 7.24
N LYS A 155 -11.93 -32.96 6.88
CA LYS A 155 -12.47 -34.29 6.76
C LYS A 155 -12.90 -34.60 8.19
N THR A 156 -14.21 -34.69 8.36
CA THR A 156 -14.90 -35.06 9.59
C THR A 156 -14.38 -36.43 10.03
N THR A 157 -13.25 -36.45 10.74
CA THR A 157 -12.74 -37.62 11.43
C THR A 157 -13.04 -37.38 12.90
N ASP A 158 -14.09 -38.06 13.35
CA ASP A 158 -14.49 -38.30 14.73
C ASP A 158 -14.16 -37.23 15.76
N SER A 159 -15.22 -36.54 16.16
CA SER A 159 -15.38 -35.73 17.36
C SER A 159 -14.91 -36.45 18.63
N LYS A 160 -13.60 -36.53 18.85
CA LYS A 160 -13.06 -36.63 20.21
C LYS A 160 -13.30 -35.26 20.84
N LYS A 161 -14.35 -35.17 21.65
CA LYS A 161 -14.68 -34.05 22.54
C LYS A 161 -13.39 -33.49 23.16
N VAL A 162 -12.85 -32.43 22.59
CA VAL A 162 -11.80 -31.64 23.22
C VAL A 162 -12.49 -31.00 24.41
N LYS A 163 -12.07 -31.40 25.61
CA LYS A 163 -12.58 -30.83 26.86
C LYS A 163 -12.49 -29.31 26.78
N GLU A 164 -13.63 -28.65 26.86
CA GLU A 164 -13.76 -27.26 27.24
C GLU A 164 -13.05 -27.08 28.59
N THR A 165 -11.78 -26.72 28.54
CA THR A 165 -11.06 -26.24 29.71
C THR A 165 -11.21 -24.72 29.67
N GLY A 166 -12.07 -24.20 30.56
CA GLY A 166 -12.50 -22.80 30.64
C GLY A 166 -11.41 -21.77 30.98
N LYS A 167 -10.21 -21.90 30.41
CA LYS A 167 -9.18 -20.88 30.36
C LYS A 167 -8.64 -20.87 28.93
N GLY A 168 -9.13 -19.91 28.11
CA GLY A 168 -8.68 -19.76 26.73
C GLY A 168 -7.16 -19.76 26.60
N ALA A 169 -6.67 -20.26 25.46
CA ALA A 169 -5.25 -20.50 25.24
C ALA A 169 -4.42 -19.23 25.49
N ARG A 170 -3.23 -19.40 26.10
CA ARG A 170 -2.34 -18.26 26.40
C ARG A 170 -1.84 -17.63 25.11
N PHE A 171 -1.69 -16.30 25.05
CA PHE A 171 -1.10 -15.60 23.89
C PHE A 171 0.24 -16.17 23.42
N SER A 172 1.05 -16.78 24.30
CA SER A 172 2.26 -17.47 23.86
C SER A 172 2.01 -18.60 22.85
N SER A 173 0.80 -19.16 22.80
CA SER A 173 0.41 -20.18 21.83
C SER A 173 0.34 -19.65 20.41
N MET A 174 0.22 -18.33 20.19
CA MET A 174 0.25 -17.76 18.84
C MET A 174 1.60 -17.97 18.14
N LEU A 175 2.67 -18.11 18.94
CA LEU A 175 4.03 -18.41 18.48
C LEU A 175 4.32 -19.91 18.44
N GLN A 176 3.34 -20.75 18.80
CA GLN A 176 3.48 -22.19 18.85
C GLN A 176 2.69 -22.87 17.74
N GLU A 177 3.18 -24.03 17.31
CA GLU A 177 2.47 -24.94 16.44
C GLU A 177 2.56 -26.34 17.05
N LYS A 178 1.42 -27.04 17.16
CA LYS A 178 1.33 -28.35 17.83
C LYS A 178 1.95 -28.36 19.24
N GLY A 179 1.86 -27.25 19.96
CA GLY A 179 2.37 -27.11 21.34
C GLY A 179 3.87 -26.80 21.46
N LYS A 180 4.59 -26.56 20.36
CA LYS A 180 6.01 -26.17 20.38
C LYS A 180 6.22 -24.83 19.68
N PRO A 181 7.07 -23.92 20.20
CA PRO A 181 7.44 -22.71 19.46
C PRO A 181 8.00 -23.07 18.09
N THR A 182 7.53 -22.40 17.04
CA THR A 182 8.07 -22.61 15.68
C THR A 182 8.87 -21.41 15.24
N LEU A 183 10.00 -21.68 14.56
CA LEU A 183 10.87 -20.65 14.03
C LEU A 183 10.11 -19.73 13.07
N THR A 184 9.26 -20.30 12.20
CA THR A 184 8.49 -19.54 11.21
C THR A 184 7.53 -18.53 11.84
N ARG A 185 6.80 -18.90 12.90
CA ARG A 185 5.90 -17.96 13.61
C ARG A 185 6.68 -16.88 14.36
N PHE A 186 7.84 -17.25 14.92
CA PHE A 186 8.72 -16.28 15.55
C PHE A 186 9.32 -15.30 14.53
N GLN A 187 9.71 -15.79 13.35
CA GLN A 187 10.17 -14.95 12.23
C GLN A 187 9.08 -13.97 11.80
N MET A 188 7.85 -14.43 11.55
CA MET A 188 6.73 -13.55 11.20
C MET A 188 6.48 -12.48 12.27
N PHE A 189 6.47 -12.87 13.55
CA PHE A 189 6.34 -11.93 14.67
C PHE A 189 7.48 -10.89 14.68
N GLY A 190 8.73 -11.33 14.50
CA GLY A 190 9.89 -10.44 14.45
C GLY A 190 9.83 -9.46 13.27
N TRP A 191 9.54 -9.96 12.07
CA TRP A 191 9.40 -9.15 10.86
C TRP A 191 8.29 -8.11 10.98
N THR A 192 7.23 -8.40 11.73
CA THR A 192 6.15 -7.44 11.99
C THR A 192 6.66 -6.19 12.69
N TRP A 193 7.42 -6.37 13.78
CA TRP A 193 7.97 -5.25 14.53
C TRP A 193 9.06 -4.52 13.74
N ILE A 194 9.91 -5.26 13.02
CA ILE A 194 10.94 -4.68 12.14
C ILE A 194 10.27 -3.82 11.07
N GLY A 195 9.23 -4.32 10.39
CA GLY A 195 8.49 -3.59 9.39
C GLY A 195 7.85 -2.31 9.94
N ILE A 196 7.23 -2.37 11.11
CA ILE A 196 6.66 -1.19 11.77
C ILE A 196 7.73 -0.14 12.08
N VAL A 197 8.89 -0.57 12.60
CA VAL A 197 9.99 0.36 12.90
C VAL A 197 10.52 1.02 11.63
N ILE A 198 10.77 0.24 10.58
CA ILE A 198 11.21 0.76 9.28
C ILE A 198 10.19 1.75 8.72
N TYR A 199 8.90 1.40 8.73
CA TYR A 199 7.82 2.27 8.26
C TYR A 199 7.78 3.60 9.01
N LEU A 200 7.88 3.57 10.35
CA LEU A 200 7.90 4.79 11.16
C LEU A 200 9.15 5.64 10.87
N ILE A 201 10.32 5.03 10.68
CA ILE A 201 11.53 5.76 10.29
C ILE A 201 11.32 6.49 8.95
N ILE A 202 10.76 5.81 7.95
CA ILE A 202 10.49 6.42 6.63
C ILE A 202 9.42 7.51 6.74
N LEU A 203 8.39 7.29 7.55
CA LEU A 203 7.36 8.31 7.82
C LEU A 203 7.98 9.59 8.38
N PHE A 204 8.79 9.45 9.43
CA PHE A 204 9.41 10.59 10.07
C PHE A 204 10.50 11.23 9.21
N SER A 205 11.23 10.48 8.37
CA SER A 205 12.16 11.08 7.40
C SER A 205 11.41 11.92 6.37
N ASN A 206 10.32 11.40 5.79
CA ASN A 206 9.52 12.15 4.82
C ASN A 206 8.96 13.44 5.43
N VAL A 207 8.44 13.35 6.65
CA VAL A 207 7.95 14.55 7.37
C VAL A 207 9.07 15.52 7.67
N SER A 208 10.24 15.05 8.09
CA SER A 208 11.41 15.89 8.37
C SER A 208 11.89 16.60 7.11
N ASP A 209 11.97 15.90 5.97
CA ASP A 209 12.37 16.48 4.69
C ASP A 209 11.35 17.53 4.23
N THR A 210 10.05 17.23 4.34
CA THR A 210 8.99 18.20 4.07
C THR A 210 9.07 19.41 5.00
N ALA A 211 9.38 19.23 6.29
CA ALA A 211 9.53 20.33 7.24
C ALA A 211 10.70 21.26 6.87
N ASN A 212 11.79 20.70 6.34
CA ASN A 212 12.95 21.47 5.89
C ASN A 212 12.70 22.19 4.56
N ASN A 213 11.97 21.57 3.63
CA ASN A 213 11.73 22.09 2.28
C ASN A 213 10.47 22.97 2.17
N GLY A 214 9.55 22.91 3.14
CA GLY A 214 8.30 23.66 3.17
C GLY A 214 7.20 23.17 2.23
N ASN A 215 7.41 22.07 1.49
CA ASN A 215 6.47 21.56 0.49
C ASN A 215 5.51 20.51 1.09
N PHE A 216 4.47 20.96 1.80
CA PHE A 216 3.52 20.09 2.50
C PHE A 216 2.47 19.43 1.59
N GLU A 217 2.33 19.89 0.34
CA GLU A 217 1.40 19.32 -0.64
C GLU A 217 1.81 17.89 -1.06
N GLU A 218 3.12 17.64 -1.11
CA GLU A 218 3.70 16.35 -1.48
C GLU A 218 3.75 15.33 -0.33
N LEU A 219 3.36 15.71 0.90
CA LEU A 219 3.50 14.84 2.07
C LEU A 219 2.52 13.67 2.04
N ILE A 220 2.90 12.55 1.44
CA ILE A 220 2.08 11.32 1.34
C ILE A 220 2.53 10.25 2.35
N LEU A 221 1.70 9.21 2.51
CA LEU A 221 2.03 8.04 3.31
C LEU A 221 3.18 7.26 2.67
N PRO A 222 4.20 6.84 3.45
CA PRO A 222 5.27 6.01 2.95
C PRO A 222 4.76 4.67 2.40
N ASP A 223 5.41 4.18 1.35
CA ASP A 223 5.24 2.80 0.91
C ASP A 223 6.18 1.87 1.70
N ILE A 224 5.81 0.59 1.83
CA ILE A 224 6.62 -0.46 2.44
C ILE A 224 7.07 -1.41 1.34
N ASP A 225 8.36 -1.73 1.32
CA ASP A 225 8.92 -2.69 0.37
C ASP A 225 8.12 -4.01 0.40
N PRO A 226 7.59 -4.46 -0.76
CA PRO A 226 6.87 -5.72 -0.88
C PRO A 226 7.59 -6.93 -0.29
N THR A 227 8.91 -6.93 -0.33
CA THR A 227 9.77 -7.97 0.26
C THR A 227 9.57 -8.06 1.76
N LEU A 228 9.46 -6.92 2.45
CA LEU A 228 9.18 -6.89 3.89
C LEU A 228 7.78 -7.43 4.18
N VAL A 229 6.79 -7.12 3.33
CA VAL A 229 5.42 -7.65 3.42
C VAL A 229 5.41 -9.18 3.29
N VAL A 230 6.16 -9.72 2.33
CA VAL A 230 6.30 -11.17 2.14
C VAL A 230 6.99 -11.85 3.32
N LEU A 231 8.06 -11.25 3.85
CA LEU A 231 8.79 -11.77 5.01
C LEU A 231 7.93 -11.81 6.30
N MET A 232 6.91 -10.95 6.40
CA MET A 232 5.95 -10.95 7.51
C MET A 232 4.91 -12.08 7.44
N GLY A 233 4.92 -12.90 6.38
CA GLY A 233 4.05 -14.08 6.25
C GLY A 233 2.79 -13.85 5.42
N MET A 234 2.61 -12.67 4.81
CA MET A 234 1.63 -12.49 3.74
C MET A 234 2.20 -13.11 2.48
N SER A 235 1.62 -14.25 2.06
CA SER A 235 2.15 -14.99 0.92
C SER A 235 2.15 -14.14 -0.35
N GLN A 236 3.01 -14.54 -1.28
CA GLN A 236 3.09 -14.02 -2.64
C GLN A 236 1.74 -14.02 -3.39
N GLY A 237 0.68 -14.68 -2.92
CA GLY A 237 -0.63 -14.73 -3.60
C GLY A 237 -1.46 -13.44 -3.54
N ALA A 238 -1.35 -12.63 -2.48
CA ALA A 238 -2.05 -11.34 -2.40
C ALA A 238 -1.32 -10.24 -3.18
N TYR A 239 0.02 -10.29 -3.17
CA TYR A 239 0.87 -9.24 -3.74
C TYR A 239 1.36 -9.55 -5.16
N LEU A 240 1.69 -10.81 -5.43
CA LEU A 240 1.85 -11.32 -6.79
C LEU A 240 0.52 -11.76 -7.40
N GLY A 241 -0.61 -11.68 -6.69
CA GLY A 241 -1.94 -11.79 -7.30
C GLY A 241 -2.21 -10.63 -8.26
N GLY A 242 -1.68 -9.44 -7.94
CA GLY A 242 -1.59 -8.30 -8.87
C GLY A 242 -0.44 -8.43 -9.88
N LYS A 243 0.45 -9.42 -9.74
CA LYS A 243 1.44 -9.86 -10.73
C LYS A 243 1.16 -11.27 -11.28
N ILE A 244 -0.09 -11.75 -11.22
CA ILE A 244 -0.54 -12.68 -12.23
C ILE A 244 -0.78 -11.77 -13.40
N VAL A 245 0.27 -11.59 -14.21
CA VAL A 245 0.23 -11.16 -15.59
C VAL A 245 -1.17 -10.71 -16.02
N THR A 246 -1.62 -9.55 -15.54
CA THR A 246 -2.18 -8.63 -16.50
C THR A 246 -0.90 -8.14 -17.16
N LYS A 247 -0.43 -8.93 -18.13
CA LYS A 247 0.12 -8.34 -19.34
C LYS A 247 -0.96 -7.33 -19.64
N GLN A 248 -0.71 -6.07 -19.29
CA GLN A 248 -1.56 -4.98 -19.69
C GLN A 248 -1.27 -4.95 -21.18
N GLU A 249 -1.93 -5.87 -21.88
CA GLU A 249 -1.61 -6.24 -23.23
C GLU A 249 -1.99 -5.01 -24.01
N ILE A 250 -0.96 -4.36 -24.54
CA ILE A 250 -1.15 -3.31 -25.49
C ILE A 250 -1.88 -3.99 -26.64
N GLU A 251 -3.14 -3.62 -26.86
CA GLU A 251 -4.03 -4.35 -27.76
C GLU A 251 -4.60 -3.37 -28.78
N ILE A 252 -4.59 -3.78 -30.05
CA ILE A 252 -5.31 -3.08 -31.12
C ILE A 252 -6.70 -3.70 -31.28
N THR A 253 -7.73 -3.00 -30.81
CA THR A 253 -9.13 -3.42 -30.98
C THR A 253 -9.59 -3.22 -32.42
N GLY A 254 -9.17 -2.12 -33.06
CA GLY A 254 -9.60 -1.78 -34.42
C GLY A 254 -8.72 -0.75 -35.10
N ILE A 255 -8.85 -0.69 -36.43
CA ILE A 255 -8.22 0.34 -37.27
C ILE A 255 -9.30 0.87 -38.21
N PHE A 256 -9.47 2.19 -38.26
CA PHE A 256 -10.49 2.85 -39.05
C PHE A 256 -9.93 4.07 -39.80
N PRO A 257 -10.27 4.26 -41.10
CA PRO A 257 -10.99 3.33 -41.97
C PRO A 257 -10.18 2.05 -42.22
N SER A 258 -10.81 0.91 -42.47
CA SER A 258 -10.11 -0.40 -42.59
C SER A 258 -9.32 -0.59 -43.89
N ASN A 259 -9.45 0.35 -44.84
CA ASN A 259 -8.71 0.35 -46.09
C ASN A 259 -8.57 1.78 -46.63
N GLN A 260 -7.34 2.18 -46.97
CA GLN A 260 -6.99 3.50 -47.51
C GLN A 260 -5.72 3.43 -48.37
N LYS A 261 -5.48 4.46 -49.18
CA LYS A 261 -4.23 4.63 -49.93
C LYS A 261 -3.07 5.07 -49.02
N ALA A 262 -1.83 4.84 -49.46
CA ALA A 262 -0.65 5.44 -48.84
C ALA A 262 -0.82 6.96 -48.67
N ASN A 263 -0.25 7.52 -47.59
CA ASN A 263 -0.38 8.93 -47.21
C ASN A 263 -1.77 9.40 -46.69
N ALA A 264 -2.72 8.48 -46.46
CA ALA A 264 -3.97 8.79 -45.77
C ALA A 264 -3.83 8.67 -44.24
N SER A 265 -4.63 9.43 -43.48
CA SER A 265 -4.71 9.33 -42.01
C SER A 265 -5.62 8.16 -41.61
N ILE A 266 -5.18 7.37 -40.63
CA ILE A 266 -5.92 6.28 -40.02
C ILE A 266 -5.92 6.43 -38.50
N VAL A 267 -6.97 5.89 -37.88
CA VAL A 267 -7.15 5.84 -36.44
C VAL A 267 -7.02 4.40 -35.98
N ILE A 268 -6.07 4.14 -35.08
CA ILE A 268 -5.90 2.88 -34.39
C ILE A 268 -6.55 3.02 -33.02
N THR A 269 -7.56 2.18 -32.74
CA THR A 269 -8.21 2.10 -31.43
C THR A 269 -7.71 0.90 -30.68
N GLY A 270 -7.64 1.01 -29.36
CA GLY A 270 -7.13 -0.06 -28.53
C GLY A 270 -7.19 0.25 -27.05
N SER A 271 -6.38 -0.48 -26.30
CA SER A 271 -6.22 -0.27 -24.88
C SER A 271 -4.76 -0.33 -24.49
N ASN A 272 -4.40 0.46 -23.49
CA ASN A 272 -3.10 0.44 -22.83
C ASN A 272 -1.93 0.94 -23.68
N PHE A 273 -2.18 1.88 -24.59
CA PHE A 273 -1.12 2.55 -25.34
C PHE A 273 -0.26 3.48 -24.46
N GLY A 274 -0.76 3.84 -23.26
CA GLY A 274 -0.11 4.80 -22.38
C GLY A 274 -0.17 6.23 -22.91
N ASN A 275 0.30 7.18 -22.11
CA ASN A 275 0.29 8.61 -22.45
C ASN A 275 1.60 9.08 -23.10
N THR A 276 2.64 8.23 -23.07
CA THR A 276 3.92 8.48 -23.71
C THR A 276 3.89 7.94 -25.13
N GLN A 277 4.18 8.78 -26.12
CA GLN A 277 4.19 8.37 -27.53
C GLN A 277 5.20 7.25 -27.79
N GLY A 278 4.70 6.14 -28.32
CA GLY A 278 5.49 5.02 -28.81
C GLY A 278 5.80 5.11 -30.31
N PHE A 279 5.86 3.97 -30.98
CA PHE A 279 5.97 3.89 -32.43
C PHE A 279 4.88 2.99 -33.01
N VAL A 280 4.58 3.17 -34.29
CA VAL A 280 3.67 2.30 -35.04
C VAL A 280 4.48 1.62 -36.15
N ARG A 281 4.38 0.29 -36.25
CA ARG A 281 4.92 -0.47 -37.38
C ARG A 281 3.81 -0.77 -38.35
N PHE A 282 4.11 -0.59 -39.63
CA PHE A 282 3.22 -0.87 -40.74
C PHE A 282 4.00 -1.68 -41.76
N GLY A 283 3.88 -3.02 -41.68
CA GLY A 283 4.78 -3.95 -42.35
C GLY A 283 6.24 -3.70 -41.95
N ASP A 284 7.12 -3.55 -42.93
CA ASP A 284 8.55 -3.27 -42.72
C ASP A 284 8.83 -1.80 -42.34
N ASN A 285 7.85 -0.90 -42.47
CA ASN A 285 8.02 0.53 -42.19
C ASN A 285 7.74 0.85 -40.72
N VAL A 286 8.60 1.65 -40.09
CA VAL A 286 8.45 2.10 -38.70
C VAL A 286 8.19 3.60 -38.65
N ILE A 287 7.10 4.00 -38.00
CA ILE A 287 6.70 5.38 -37.76
C ILE A 287 7.05 5.71 -36.32
N SER A 288 8.12 6.51 -36.12
CA SER A 288 8.57 6.93 -34.80
C SER A 288 7.62 7.95 -34.15
N ALA A 289 7.63 8.00 -32.81
CA ALA A 289 6.83 8.90 -31.96
C ALA A 289 6.60 10.32 -32.53
N GLY A 290 7.67 11.02 -32.90
CA GLY A 290 7.60 12.41 -33.37
C GLY A 290 6.94 12.62 -34.75
N LYS A 291 6.53 11.56 -35.44
CA LYS A 291 5.80 11.61 -36.72
C LYS A 291 4.33 11.15 -36.60
N ILE A 292 3.88 10.83 -35.38
CA ILE A 292 2.50 10.41 -35.10
C ILE A 292 1.67 11.68 -34.87
N ASN A 293 0.49 11.75 -35.49
CA ASN A 293 -0.35 12.94 -35.48
C ASN A 293 -0.98 13.18 -34.10
N SER A 294 -1.46 12.11 -33.46
CA SER A 294 -2.00 12.15 -32.09
C SER A 294 -1.87 10.80 -31.38
N TRP A 295 -1.72 10.82 -30.05
CA TRP A 295 -1.55 9.62 -29.24
C TRP A 295 -2.22 9.80 -27.89
N ASP A 296 -3.02 8.80 -27.51
CA ASP A 296 -3.64 8.66 -26.21
C ASP A 296 -3.73 7.15 -25.88
N ASN A 297 -4.02 6.83 -24.63
CA ASN A 297 -4.06 5.48 -24.09
C ASN A 297 -5.02 4.52 -24.82
N SER A 298 -6.02 5.05 -25.54
CA SER A 298 -7.02 4.24 -26.27
C SER A 298 -7.09 4.53 -27.78
N LYS A 299 -6.34 5.53 -28.26
CA LYS A 299 -6.47 6.02 -29.63
C LYS A 299 -5.16 6.59 -30.14
N ILE A 300 -4.76 6.19 -31.34
CA ILE A 300 -3.59 6.72 -32.05
C ILE A 300 -4.05 7.17 -33.43
N GLU A 301 -3.69 8.39 -33.82
CA GLU A 301 -3.88 8.87 -35.18
C GLU A 301 -2.54 8.95 -35.90
N VAL A 302 -2.45 8.27 -37.03
CA VAL A 302 -1.20 8.11 -37.77
C VAL A 302 -1.45 8.11 -39.26
N THR A 303 -0.48 8.61 -40.03
CA THR A 303 -0.54 8.63 -41.49
C THR A 303 0.18 7.42 -42.07
N ILE A 304 -0.44 6.72 -43.02
CA ILE A 304 0.17 5.57 -43.71
C ILE A 304 1.45 6.02 -44.43
N PRO A 305 2.59 5.32 -44.29
CA PRO A 305 3.84 5.71 -44.92
C PRO A 305 3.72 5.89 -46.45
N VAL A 306 4.48 6.84 -47.00
CA VAL A 306 4.56 7.03 -48.45
C VAL A 306 5.24 5.81 -49.09
N GLY A 307 4.69 5.33 -50.20
CA GLY A 307 5.24 4.18 -50.93
C GLY A 307 4.84 2.81 -50.38
N THR A 308 3.91 2.72 -49.42
CA THR A 308 3.29 1.45 -49.01
C THR A 308 2.58 0.79 -50.20
N PRO A 309 2.97 -0.44 -50.61
CA PRO A 309 2.32 -1.15 -51.72
C PRO A 309 0.86 -1.49 -51.42
N SER A 310 0.03 -1.63 -52.46
CA SER A 310 -1.32 -2.16 -52.31
C SER A 310 -1.28 -3.62 -51.86
N GLY A 311 -2.13 -4.00 -50.91
CA GLY A 311 -2.20 -5.35 -50.35
C GLY A 311 -2.38 -5.36 -48.83
N LYS A 312 -2.27 -6.56 -48.24
CA LYS A 312 -2.40 -6.79 -46.80
C LYS A 312 -1.09 -6.54 -46.08
N HIS A 313 -1.15 -5.76 -45.00
CA HIS A 313 -0.04 -5.38 -44.15
C HIS A 313 -0.35 -5.71 -42.70
N GLN A 314 0.69 -5.95 -41.92
CA GLN A 314 0.58 -6.14 -40.48
C GLN A 314 0.87 -4.83 -39.78
N VAL A 315 -0.01 -4.45 -38.85
CA VAL A 315 0.11 -3.23 -38.04
C VAL A 315 0.37 -3.64 -36.61
N GLN A 316 1.37 -3.00 -36.00
CA GLN A 316 1.71 -3.18 -34.59
C GLN A 316 1.96 -1.82 -33.94
N VAL A 317 1.63 -1.72 -32.65
CA VAL A 317 1.96 -0.56 -31.83
C VAL A 317 3.04 -0.97 -30.83
N GLY A 318 4.04 -0.11 -30.63
CA GLY A 318 5.16 -0.38 -29.74
C GLY A 318 5.37 0.72 -28.71
N VAL A 319 5.43 0.36 -27.42
CA VAL A 319 5.58 1.29 -26.29
C VAL A 319 6.53 0.70 -25.26
N GLU A 320 7.54 1.47 -24.84
CA GLU A 320 8.47 1.08 -23.75
C GLU A 320 9.07 -0.34 -23.87
N GLY A 321 9.32 -0.79 -25.10
CA GLY A 321 9.89 -2.13 -25.38
C GLY A 321 8.87 -3.28 -25.50
N THR A 322 7.58 -2.99 -25.44
CA THR A 322 6.48 -3.96 -25.67
C THR A 322 5.81 -3.71 -27.02
N LEU A 323 5.43 -4.77 -27.74
CA LEU A 323 4.71 -4.72 -29.02
C LEU A 323 3.32 -5.34 -28.87
N THR A 324 2.34 -4.84 -29.62
CA THR A 324 1.03 -5.50 -29.79
C THR A 324 1.14 -6.72 -30.72
N ASP A 325 0.12 -7.57 -30.67
CA ASP A 325 -0.12 -8.54 -31.74
C ASP A 325 -0.31 -7.86 -33.11
N GLU A 326 -0.03 -8.60 -34.18
CA GLU A 326 -0.16 -8.14 -35.55
C GLU A 326 -1.63 -8.02 -35.95
N LYS A 327 -2.07 -6.80 -36.27
CA LYS A 327 -3.40 -6.55 -36.83
C LYS A 327 -3.30 -6.42 -38.35
N GLU A 328 -4.07 -7.22 -39.09
CA GLU A 328 -4.13 -7.10 -40.55
C GLU A 328 -4.83 -5.80 -40.95
N TYR A 329 -4.24 -5.09 -41.91
CA TYR A 329 -4.77 -3.88 -42.52
C TYR A 329 -4.53 -3.91 -44.04
N GLU A 330 -5.50 -3.46 -44.83
CA GLU A 330 -5.39 -3.48 -46.29
C GLU A 330 -5.16 -2.08 -46.86
N THR A 331 -4.19 -1.95 -47.76
CA THR A 331 -3.93 -0.72 -48.53
C THR A 331 -4.39 -0.91 -49.96
N THR A 332 -5.20 0.00 -50.51
CA THR A 332 -5.63 0.00 -51.93
C THR A 332 -4.75 0.83 -52.83
#